data_AF-A0A359N080-F1
#
_entry.id   AF-A0A359N080-F1
#
_cell.length_a   1.000
_cell.length_b   1.000
_cell.length_c   1.000
_cell.angle_alpha   90.00
_cell.angle_beta   90.00
_cell.angle_gamma   90.00
#
_symmetry.space_group_name_H-M   'P 1'
#
loop_
_entity.id
_entity.type
_entity.pdbx_description
1 polymer ?
#
loop_
_entity_poly.entity_id
_entity_poly.type
_entity_poly.pdbx_seq_one_letter_code
_entity_poly.pdbx_strand_id
1 'polypeptide(L)'
;MNEYQVTRTHDFDAIRVTIASPDEIHEWSHGEVTRPETINYRTQKPEKDGLFCEKIFGPSKDWECYCGKYKKIRYKGIVCDKCGVEVTRSIVRRERMGHIDLAAPVSHIWFLRGVPSKIGLILDLSVQSLEKVIYFANFIITDVNEELKVQTIEQIDVEAEQKRKAIKAENSRAIGQIKQQRDEAVAKETAPSKKQKLTDKYESELINASIMRDEKLKDLDDAVDMAKKELRELKPMQIISETKYQDLSLKYGHLFEASIGAEAVHELLTRVNLDALITEIEVEMQTVSKNQAQRIIRRLKLAKNLKKNNIRPNSMIMTTVPVIPPDLRPMVQLDGGRFAASDLNDLYRRVINRNNRLKRLKELNAPEVIQRNEKRMLQEAVDALIDNGARHGKTVTAATGQKRMLKSLADMLKGKQGRFRQNLLGKRVDYSGRSVIVVGPHLKLNQCGLPKRMALELFRPFVISKLIEGEFVYNVRSANRFIESGRAEVWDILEDITRTSHVLLNRAPTLHRLGIQAFQPVLIEGKAIQIHPLVCTAFNADFDGDQMA
;
A
#
# COMPACT_ATOMS: atom_id res chain seq x y z
N MET A 1 -30.35 10.88 -16.69
CA MET A 1 -30.14 9.82 -17.69
C MET A 1 -28.71 9.35 -17.54
N ASN A 2 -28.50 8.09 -17.16
CA ASN A 2 -27.28 7.32 -17.41
C ASN A 2 -27.68 5.88 -17.10
N GLU A 3 -28.21 5.21 -18.13
CA GLU A 3 -28.25 3.76 -18.12
C GLU A 3 -26.81 3.29 -17.99
N TYR A 4 -26.57 2.41 -17.03
CA TYR A 4 -25.31 1.70 -16.85
C TYR A 4 -25.05 0.87 -18.11
N GLN A 5 -24.50 1.48 -19.16
CA GLN A 5 -23.99 0.79 -20.32
C GLN A 5 -22.75 0.03 -19.86
N VAL A 6 -22.93 -1.26 -19.60
CA VAL A 6 -21.83 -2.20 -19.46
C VAL A 6 -21.07 -2.17 -20.78
N THR A 7 -19.93 -1.48 -20.82
CA THR A 7 -19.02 -1.49 -21.97
C THR A 7 -18.66 -2.93 -22.30
N ARG A 8 -18.94 -3.36 -23.53
CA ARG A 8 -18.67 -4.71 -24.00
C ARG A 8 -17.17 -4.83 -24.29
N THR A 9 -16.64 -6.04 -24.21
CA THR A 9 -15.19 -6.31 -24.42
C THR A 9 -14.69 -5.94 -25.82
N HIS A 10 -15.58 -5.67 -26.77
CA HIS A 10 -15.26 -5.25 -28.13
C HIS A 10 -15.16 -3.72 -28.29
N ASP A 11 -15.42 -2.94 -27.24
CA ASP A 11 -15.58 -1.48 -27.34
C ASP A 11 -14.29 -0.69 -26.98
N PHE A 12 -13.16 -1.36 -26.71
CA PHE A 12 -11.90 -0.69 -26.36
C PHE A 12 -10.65 -1.35 -26.96
N ASP A 13 -9.71 -0.53 -27.43
CA ASP A 13 -8.44 -1.00 -28.04
C ASP A 13 -7.31 -1.20 -27.01
N ALA A 14 -7.32 -0.44 -25.91
CA ALA A 14 -6.25 -0.43 -24.93
C ALA A 14 -6.75 -0.16 -23.51
N ILE A 15 -6.02 -0.68 -22.52
CA ILE A 15 -6.22 -0.38 -21.09
C ILE A 15 -5.00 0.38 -20.59
N ARG A 16 -5.23 1.55 -19.98
CA ARG A 16 -4.19 2.39 -19.38
C ARG A 16 -4.26 2.32 -17.86
N VAL A 17 -3.11 2.23 -17.21
CA VAL A 17 -2.98 2.26 -15.73
C VAL A 17 -2.06 3.41 -15.35
N THR A 18 -2.53 4.29 -14.46
CA THR A 18 -1.81 5.47 -13.96
C THR A 18 -1.86 5.53 -12.44
N ILE A 19 -1.02 6.38 -11.84
CA ILE A 19 -1.09 6.66 -10.40
C ILE A 19 -2.30 7.56 -10.15
N ALA A 20 -3.10 7.20 -9.16
CA ALA A 20 -4.25 8.00 -8.76
C ALA A 20 -3.80 9.17 -7.89
N SER A 21 -4.18 10.39 -8.26
CA SER A 21 -4.05 11.57 -7.39
C SER A 21 -5.14 11.56 -6.31
N PRO A 22 -4.94 12.28 -5.19
CA PRO A 22 -5.99 12.44 -4.17
C PRO A 22 -7.30 12.99 -4.75
N ASP A 23 -7.21 13.95 -5.68
CA ASP A 23 -8.36 14.58 -6.33
C ASP A 23 -9.17 13.55 -7.15
N GLU A 24 -8.49 12.71 -7.94
CA GLU A 24 -9.14 11.60 -8.68
C GLU A 24 -9.82 10.60 -7.74
N ILE A 25 -9.24 10.33 -6.56
CA ILE A 25 -9.85 9.44 -5.56
C ILE A 25 -11.15 10.05 -5.02
N HIS A 26 -11.20 11.37 -4.82
CA HIS A 26 -12.42 12.08 -4.43
C HIS A 26 -13.49 12.02 -5.52
N GLU A 27 -13.11 12.18 -6.80
CA GLU A 27 -14.04 12.08 -7.94
C GLU A 27 -14.72 10.71 -8.03
N TRP A 28 -13.99 9.63 -7.73
CA TRP A 28 -14.58 8.28 -7.72
C TRP A 28 -15.47 8.01 -6.52
N SER A 29 -15.30 8.80 -5.46
CA SER A 29 -15.91 8.53 -4.18
C SER A 29 -17.34 9.04 -4.09
N HIS A 30 -18.19 8.23 -3.48
CA HIS A 30 -19.57 8.58 -3.19
C HIS A 30 -19.77 9.08 -1.74
N GLY A 31 -18.69 9.17 -0.95
CA GLY A 31 -18.71 9.68 0.42
C GLY A 31 -17.53 9.21 1.28
N GLU A 32 -17.25 9.96 2.35
CA GLU A 32 -16.21 9.65 3.33
C GLU A 32 -16.72 8.61 4.35
N VAL A 33 -15.92 7.57 4.62
CA VAL A 33 -16.17 6.61 5.69
C VAL A 33 -15.51 7.11 6.98
N THR A 34 -16.31 7.72 7.85
CA THR A 34 -15.81 8.30 9.11
C THR A 34 -15.81 7.29 10.25
N ARG A 35 -16.71 6.30 10.22
CA ARG A 35 -16.98 5.40 11.34
C ARG A 35 -16.37 4.01 11.13
N PRO A 36 -15.72 3.42 12.15
CA PRO A 36 -15.11 2.09 12.07
C PRO A 36 -16.16 0.95 12.13
N GLU A 37 -17.40 1.26 12.49
CA GLU A 37 -18.48 0.28 12.63
C GLU A 37 -18.89 -0.34 11.28
N THR A 38 -19.37 -1.58 11.33
CA THR A 38 -19.82 -2.33 10.15
C THR A 38 -21.35 -2.41 10.08
N ILE A 39 -21.91 -3.33 10.84
CA ILE A 39 -23.35 -3.60 10.93
C ILE A 39 -23.76 -3.64 12.40
N ASN A 40 -25.00 -3.25 12.67
CA ASN A 40 -25.58 -3.40 13.99
C ASN A 40 -25.88 -4.87 14.27
N TYR A 41 -25.39 -5.43 15.38
CA TYR A 41 -25.60 -6.84 15.70
C TYR A 41 -27.07 -7.21 16.00
N ARG A 42 -27.91 -6.25 16.42
CA ARG A 42 -29.34 -6.50 16.72
C ARG A 42 -30.20 -6.38 15.47
N THR A 43 -30.07 -5.26 14.75
CA THR A 43 -30.93 -4.98 13.60
C THR A 43 -30.40 -5.57 12.29
N GLN A 44 -29.15 -6.05 12.29
CA GLN A 44 -28.41 -6.54 11.13
C GLN A 44 -28.31 -5.52 9.98
N LYS A 45 -28.67 -4.26 10.24
CA LYS A 45 -28.57 -3.17 9.27
C LYS A 45 -27.18 -2.53 9.33
N PRO A 46 -26.66 -2.05 8.19
CA PRO A 46 -25.44 -1.26 8.18
C PRO A 46 -25.53 -0.03 9.07
N GLU A 47 -24.43 0.29 9.76
CA GLU A 47 -24.34 1.55 10.50
C GLU A 47 -24.14 2.73 9.54
N LYS A 48 -24.64 3.90 9.93
CA LYS A 48 -24.46 5.14 9.15
C LYS A 48 -23.00 5.58 9.20
N ASP A 49 -22.50 6.11 8.09
CA ASP A 49 -21.12 6.57 7.87
C ASP A 49 -20.03 5.51 8.13
N GLY A 50 -20.43 4.25 8.33
CA GLY A 50 -19.54 3.11 8.54
C GLY A 50 -19.14 2.41 7.25
N LEU A 51 -18.42 1.29 7.40
CA LEU A 51 -17.84 0.54 6.29
C LEU A 51 -18.85 -0.08 5.33
N PHE A 52 -20.12 -0.21 5.72
CA PHE A 52 -21.19 -0.78 4.89
C PHE A 52 -22.31 0.24 4.60
N CYS A 53 -22.08 1.52 4.91
CA CYS A 53 -23.10 2.58 4.86
C CYS A 53 -23.84 2.62 3.52
N GLU A 54 -25.16 2.51 3.57
CA GLU A 54 -26.01 2.53 2.36
C GLU A 54 -26.05 3.89 1.67
N LYS A 55 -25.79 4.98 2.40
CA LYS A 55 -25.75 6.34 1.83
C LYS A 55 -24.58 6.48 0.85
N ILE A 56 -23.44 5.88 1.18
CA ILE A 56 -22.20 5.97 0.39
C ILE A 56 -22.23 4.91 -0.72
N PHE A 57 -22.41 3.64 -0.34
CA PHE A 57 -22.23 2.51 -1.25
C PHE A 57 -23.50 2.11 -2.03
N GLY A 58 -24.67 2.60 -1.62
CA GLY A 58 -25.96 2.25 -2.19
C GLY A 58 -26.78 1.26 -1.35
N PRO A 59 -28.02 0.96 -1.74
CA PRO A 59 -28.98 0.22 -0.93
C PRO A 59 -28.65 -1.28 -0.81
N SER A 60 -28.87 -1.88 0.37
CA SER A 60 -28.62 -3.31 0.58
C SER A 60 -29.62 -4.21 -0.16
N LYS A 61 -30.84 -3.71 -0.40
CA LYS A 61 -31.91 -4.41 -1.11
C LYS A 61 -32.34 -3.57 -2.31
N ASP A 62 -32.77 -4.25 -3.37
CA ASP A 62 -33.23 -3.59 -4.59
C ASP A 62 -34.40 -2.65 -4.30
N TRP A 63 -34.26 -1.39 -4.72
CA TRP A 63 -35.31 -0.37 -4.64
C TRP A 63 -35.82 -0.10 -3.22
N GLU A 64 -34.99 -0.28 -2.19
CA GLU A 64 -35.33 0.00 -0.80
C GLU A 64 -34.28 0.92 -0.15
N CYS A 65 -34.73 2.03 0.43
CA CYS A 65 -33.85 2.90 1.22
C CYS A 65 -33.71 2.40 2.67
N TYR A 66 -32.62 2.79 3.35
CA TYR A 66 -32.30 2.39 4.74
C TYR A 66 -33.46 2.49 5.74
N CYS A 67 -34.17 3.63 5.71
CA CYS A 67 -35.27 3.93 6.64
C CYS A 67 -36.60 3.27 6.25
N GLY A 68 -36.72 2.75 5.03
CA GLY A 68 -37.95 2.16 4.50
C GLY A 68 -39.02 3.16 4.06
N LYS A 69 -38.76 4.47 4.02
CA LYS A 69 -39.70 5.51 3.50
C LYS A 69 -40.05 5.24 2.04
N TYR A 70 -39.04 5.04 1.21
CA TYR A 70 -39.19 4.71 -0.21
C TYR A 70 -38.88 3.24 -0.44
N LYS A 71 -39.85 2.53 -1.01
CA LYS A 71 -39.79 1.11 -1.38
C LYS A 71 -40.42 0.90 -2.75
N LYS A 72 -39.91 -0.07 -3.51
CA LYS A 72 -40.35 -0.46 -4.86
C LYS A 72 -39.80 0.45 -5.97
N ILE A 73 -39.84 -0.07 -7.19
CA ILE A 73 -39.26 0.52 -8.40
C ILE A 73 -39.82 1.90 -8.79
N ARG A 74 -41.02 2.26 -8.31
CA ARG A 74 -41.67 3.55 -8.61
C ARG A 74 -40.88 4.77 -8.15
N TYR A 75 -39.98 4.60 -7.17
CA TYR A 75 -39.15 5.68 -6.63
C TYR A 75 -37.71 5.62 -7.16
N LYS A 76 -37.48 4.97 -8.31
CA LYS A 76 -36.17 4.84 -8.95
C LYS A 76 -35.47 6.19 -9.08
N GLY A 77 -34.24 6.28 -8.58
CA GLY A 77 -33.38 7.46 -8.69
C GLY A 77 -33.67 8.57 -7.67
N ILE A 78 -34.66 8.41 -6.79
CA ILE A 78 -34.93 9.37 -5.72
C ILE A 78 -33.93 9.14 -4.58
N VAL A 79 -33.27 10.21 -4.15
CA VAL A 79 -32.45 10.23 -2.93
C VAL A 79 -33.34 10.54 -1.74
N CYS A 80 -33.31 9.69 -0.71
CA CYS A 80 -34.23 9.83 0.40
C CYS A 80 -33.86 11.00 1.33
N ASP A 81 -34.79 11.94 1.58
CA ASP A 81 -34.58 13.10 2.47
C ASP A 81 -34.20 12.72 3.91
N LYS A 82 -34.67 11.56 4.42
CA LYS A 82 -34.42 11.13 5.81
C LYS A 82 -33.10 10.40 6.01
N CYS A 83 -32.68 9.58 5.04
CA CYS A 83 -31.50 8.73 5.19
C CYS A 83 -30.40 8.99 4.17
N GLY A 84 -30.64 9.82 3.15
CA GLY A 84 -29.71 10.14 2.07
C GLY A 84 -29.40 8.98 1.12
N VAL A 85 -30.13 7.86 1.24
CA VAL A 85 -29.89 6.68 0.39
C VAL A 85 -30.66 6.82 -0.91
N GLU A 86 -29.96 6.61 -2.01
CA GLU A 86 -30.54 6.55 -3.35
C GLU A 86 -31.27 5.22 -3.58
N VAL A 87 -32.49 5.29 -4.11
CA VAL A 87 -33.30 4.12 -4.43
C VAL A 87 -32.93 3.58 -5.81
N THR A 88 -32.01 2.61 -5.81
CA THR A 88 -31.47 1.93 -7.00
C THR A 88 -31.36 0.41 -6.75
N ARG A 89 -30.80 -0.34 -7.72
CA ARG A 89 -30.47 -1.76 -7.54
C ARG A 89 -29.29 -1.92 -6.59
N SER A 90 -29.24 -2.99 -5.83
CA SER A 90 -28.16 -3.27 -4.87
C SER A 90 -26.81 -3.50 -5.56
N ILE A 91 -26.80 -3.85 -6.86
CA ILE A 91 -25.59 -4.12 -7.64
C ILE A 91 -24.58 -2.95 -7.64
N VAL A 92 -25.05 -1.71 -7.44
CA VAL A 92 -24.17 -0.54 -7.33
C VAL A 92 -23.18 -0.66 -6.17
N ARG A 93 -23.48 -1.48 -5.15
CA ARG A 93 -22.58 -1.80 -4.02
C ARG A 93 -21.34 -2.61 -4.41
N ARG A 94 -21.25 -3.06 -5.68
CA ARG A 94 -20.07 -3.68 -6.28
C ARG A 94 -19.18 -2.69 -7.02
N GLU A 95 -19.68 -1.49 -7.28
CA GLU A 95 -19.03 -0.50 -8.16
C GLU A 95 -18.69 0.81 -7.42
N ARG A 96 -19.57 1.28 -6.53
CA ARG A 96 -19.38 2.55 -5.81
C ARG A 96 -18.24 2.48 -4.81
N MET A 97 -17.23 3.33 -4.98
CA MET A 97 -16.12 3.47 -4.04
C MET A 97 -16.45 4.50 -2.96
N GLY A 98 -15.87 4.29 -1.78
CA GLY A 98 -15.81 5.27 -0.70
C GLY A 98 -14.39 5.80 -0.58
N HIS A 99 -14.17 6.77 0.31
CA HIS A 99 -12.81 7.23 0.64
C HIS A 99 -12.66 7.48 2.15
N ILE A 100 -11.42 7.61 2.60
CA ILE A 100 -11.07 8.03 3.96
C ILE A 100 -10.06 9.16 3.83
N ASP A 101 -10.39 10.33 4.37
CA ASP A 101 -9.47 11.45 4.45
C ASP A 101 -8.55 11.31 5.65
N LEU A 102 -7.26 11.18 5.39
CA LEU A 102 -6.26 10.99 6.41
C LEU A 102 -5.94 12.33 7.07
N ALA A 103 -5.84 12.32 8.40
CA ALA A 103 -5.44 13.48 9.18
C ALA A 103 -3.95 13.83 9.00
N ALA A 104 -3.14 12.92 8.47
CA ALA A 104 -1.76 13.15 8.09
C ALA A 104 -1.44 12.38 6.80
N PRO A 105 -0.61 12.93 5.89
CA PRO A 105 -0.18 12.23 4.68
C PRO A 105 0.57 10.93 5.01
N VAL A 106 0.39 9.91 4.17
CA VAL A 106 0.94 8.57 4.36
C VAL A 106 1.59 8.11 3.06
N SER A 107 2.81 7.57 3.12
CA SER A 107 3.50 7.09 1.93
C SER A 107 2.88 5.77 1.43
N HIS A 108 2.74 5.60 0.12
CA HIS A 108 2.30 4.32 -0.43
C HIS A 108 3.47 3.31 -0.43
N ILE A 109 3.30 2.18 0.25
CA ILE A 109 4.37 1.20 0.51
C ILE A 109 5.09 0.69 -0.74
N TRP A 110 4.40 0.51 -1.87
CA TRP A 110 5.03 0.08 -3.13
C TRP A 110 6.06 1.08 -3.69
N PHE A 111 5.85 2.39 -3.52
CA PHE A 111 6.81 3.40 -3.99
C PHE A 111 7.95 3.62 -3.00
N LEU A 112 7.71 3.36 -1.72
CA LEU A 112 8.72 3.39 -0.66
C LEU A 112 9.66 2.19 -0.72
N ARG A 113 9.13 0.96 -0.59
CA ARG A 113 9.89 -0.28 -0.42
C ARG A 113 10.11 -1.08 -1.70
N GLY A 114 9.45 -0.71 -2.81
CA GLY A 114 9.71 -1.34 -4.10
C GLY A 114 11.20 -1.28 -4.42
N VAL A 115 11.78 -2.35 -4.95
CA VAL A 115 13.21 -2.38 -5.33
C VAL A 115 13.30 -2.14 -6.84
N PRO A 116 13.87 -1.00 -7.31
CA PRO A 116 14.36 0.17 -6.57
C PRO A 116 13.24 1.14 -6.16
N SER A 117 13.46 1.86 -5.04
CA SER A 117 12.48 2.78 -4.45
C SER A 117 12.23 3.96 -5.38
N LYS A 118 10.97 4.26 -5.68
CA LYS A 118 10.63 5.35 -6.61
C LYS A 118 10.82 6.71 -5.96
N ILE A 119 10.41 6.84 -4.69
CA ILE A 119 10.61 8.05 -3.90
C ILE A 119 12.12 8.27 -3.67
N GLY A 120 12.85 7.21 -3.30
CA GLY A 120 14.29 7.28 -3.09
C GLY A 120 15.08 7.67 -4.35
N LEU A 121 14.64 7.22 -5.53
CA LEU A 121 15.27 7.66 -6.79
C LEU A 121 15.06 9.16 -7.05
N ILE A 122 13.86 9.70 -6.83
CA ILE A 122 13.58 11.11 -7.10
C ILE A 122 14.42 12.02 -6.17
N LEU A 123 14.38 11.73 -4.86
CA LEU A 123 15.07 12.51 -3.82
C LEU A 123 16.56 12.14 -3.64
N ASP A 124 17.07 11.19 -4.43
CA ASP A 124 18.41 10.60 -4.30
C ASP A 124 18.75 10.00 -2.91
N LEU A 125 17.73 9.56 -2.17
CA LEU A 125 17.87 8.98 -0.84
C LEU A 125 17.93 7.45 -0.86
N SER A 126 18.66 6.88 0.11
CA SER A 126 18.65 5.43 0.33
C SER A 126 17.31 4.97 0.91
N VAL A 127 16.90 3.73 0.62
CA VAL A 127 15.64 3.15 1.12
C VAL A 127 15.62 3.10 2.65
N GLN A 128 16.75 2.73 3.28
CA GLN A 128 16.85 2.65 4.74
C GLN A 128 16.76 4.03 5.39
N SER A 129 17.38 5.04 4.77
CA SER A 129 17.33 6.42 5.24
C SER A 129 15.89 6.97 5.15
N LEU A 130 15.23 6.74 4.02
CA LEU A 130 13.85 7.17 3.80
C LEU A 130 12.87 6.45 4.74
N GLU A 131 13.12 5.17 5.03
CA GLU A 131 12.33 4.41 6.00
C GLU A 131 12.40 5.02 7.41
N LYS A 132 13.59 5.44 7.86
CA LYS A 132 13.76 6.11 9.16
C LYS A 132 12.98 7.42 9.24
N VAL A 133 12.91 8.18 8.14
CA VAL A 133 12.14 9.43 8.10
C VAL A 133 10.63 9.16 8.16
N ILE A 134 10.13 8.26 7.31
CA ILE A 134 8.69 7.98 7.20
C ILE A 134 8.11 7.35 8.46
N TYR A 135 8.85 6.48 9.14
CA TYR A 135 8.40 5.87 10.40
C TYR A 135 8.81 6.65 11.66
N PHE A 136 9.08 7.95 11.52
CA PHE A 136 9.30 8.88 12.63
C PHE A 136 10.50 8.54 13.53
N ALA A 137 11.60 8.03 12.97
CA ALA A 137 12.83 7.77 13.72
C ALA A 137 13.87 8.91 13.56
N ASN A 138 13.99 9.49 12.37
CA ASN A 138 14.93 10.56 12.07
C ASN A 138 14.24 11.73 11.37
N PHE A 139 14.81 12.93 11.51
CA PHE A 139 14.35 14.14 10.82
C PHE A 139 15.04 14.30 9.47
N ILE A 140 14.37 14.97 8.53
CA ILE A 140 14.94 15.42 7.27
C ILE A 140 14.90 16.94 7.20
N ILE A 141 16.01 17.55 6.80
CA ILE A 141 16.10 19.00 6.61
C ILE A 141 15.37 19.34 5.32
N THR A 142 14.31 20.15 5.43
CA THR A 142 13.46 20.57 4.31
C THR A 142 14.02 21.81 3.63
N ASP A 143 14.47 22.77 4.43
CA ASP A 143 14.98 24.04 3.95
C ASP A 143 16.15 24.54 4.78
N VAL A 144 17.06 25.26 4.14
CA VAL A 144 18.23 25.89 4.76
C VAL A 144 18.38 27.28 4.18
N ASN A 145 18.35 28.29 5.04
CA ASN A 145 18.60 29.66 4.61
C ASN A 145 20.11 29.88 4.46
N GLU A 146 20.60 29.76 3.22
CA GLU A 146 22.03 29.90 2.91
C GLU A 146 22.55 31.32 3.18
N GLU A 147 21.72 32.37 3.08
CA GLU A 147 22.15 33.75 3.36
C GLU A 147 22.47 33.94 4.85
N LEU A 148 21.54 33.54 5.72
CA LEU A 148 21.75 33.59 7.17
C LEU A 148 22.91 32.70 7.59
N LYS A 149 23.08 31.54 6.94
CA LYS A 149 24.19 30.63 7.22
C LYS A 149 25.54 31.28 6.95
N VAL A 150 25.70 32.03 5.86
CA VAL A 150 26.95 32.77 5.58
C VAL A 150 27.18 33.85 6.65
N GLN A 151 26.14 34.62 7.00
CA GLN A 151 26.24 35.65 8.04
C GLN A 151 26.63 35.08 9.40
N THR A 152 26.06 33.94 9.79
CA THR A 152 26.39 33.28 11.06
C THR A 152 27.84 32.75 11.06
N ILE A 153 28.34 32.26 9.93
CA ILE A 153 29.75 31.86 9.81
C ILE A 153 30.67 33.07 10.04
N GLU A 154 30.35 34.21 9.44
CA GLU A 154 31.10 35.46 9.64
C GLU A 154 31.03 35.95 11.09
N GLN A 155 29.86 35.87 11.74
CA GLN A 155 29.71 36.23 13.15
C GLN A 155 30.54 35.35 14.09
N ILE A 156 30.59 34.03 13.83
CA ILE A 156 31.43 33.10 14.58
C ILE A 156 32.91 33.47 14.44
N ASP A 157 33.34 33.90 13.26
CA ASP A 157 34.72 34.34 13.02
C ASP A 157 35.06 35.60 13.82
N VAL A 158 34.16 36.58 13.87
CA VAL A 158 34.33 37.80 14.66
C VAL A 158 34.37 37.48 16.17
N GLU A 159 33.46 36.63 16.64
CA GLU A 159 33.39 36.22 18.04
C GLU A 159 34.64 35.43 18.48
N ALA A 160 35.13 34.54 17.62
CA ALA A 160 36.36 33.79 17.83
C ALA A 160 37.57 34.72 17.95
N GLU A 161 37.68 35.74 17.09
CA GLU A 161 38.78 36.70 17.15
C GLU A 161 38.75 37.53 18.45
N GLN A 162 37.56 37.93 18.90
CA GLN A 162 37.38 38.64 20.17
C GLN A 162 37.78 37.77 21.37
N LYS A 163 37.34 36.50 21.40
CA LYS A 163 37.72 35.54 22.46
C LYS A 163 39.22 35.24 22.45
N ARG A 164 39.85 35.10 21.27
CA ARG A 164 41.31 34.95 21.15
C ARG A 164 42.05 36.16 21.73
N LYS A 165 41.59 37.39 21.47
CA LYS A 165 42.15 38.62 22.05
C LYS A 165 41.97 38.67 23.57
N ALA A 166 40.80 38.28 24.08
CA ALA A 166 40.52 38.24 25.51
C ALA A 166 41.42 37.23 26.26
N ILE A 167 41.59 36.01 25.74
CA ILE A 167 42.46 34.98 26.33
C ILE A 167 43.93 35.46 26.35
N LYS A 168 44.40 36.10 25.26
CA LYS A 168 45.74 36.69 25.22
C LYS A 168 45.91 37.82 26.24
N ALA A 169 44.90 38.69 26.39
CA ALA A 169 44.91 39.78 27.36
C ALA A 169 44.88 39.26 28.81
N GLU A 170 44.04 38.28 29.13
CA GLU A 170 43.97 37.65 30.45
C GLU A 170 45.30 36.98 30.81
N ASN A 171 45.90 36.23 29.89
CA ASN A 171 47.20 35.62 30.12
C ASN A 171 48.31 36.67 30.30
N SER A 172 48.27 37.77 29.55
CA SER A 172 49.26 38.85 29.71
C SER A 172 49.16 39.52 31.09
N ARG A 173 47.95 39.67 31.65
CA ARG A 173 47.72 40.17 33.01
C ARG A 173 48.20 39.18 34.07
N ALA A 174 47.91 37.88 33.90
CA ALA A 174 48.38 36.83 34.80
C ALA A 174 49.90 36.74 34.82
N ILE A 175 50.56 36.77 33.65
CA ILE A 175 52.02 36.83 33.52
C ILE A 175 52.59 38.09 34.18
N GLY A 176 51.93 39.25 34.01
CA GLY A 176 52.32 40.50 34.67
C GLY A 176 52.28 40.41 36.20
N GLN A 177 51.22 39.84 36.76
CA GLN A 177 51.08 39.63 38.21
C GLN A 177 52.12 38.64 38.75
N ILE A 178 52.35 37.52 38.05
CA ILE A 178 53.36 36.52 38.45
C ILE A 178 54.76 37.13 38.41
N LYS A 179 55.08 37.95 37.40
CA LYS A 179 56.37 38.69 37.33
C LYS A 179 56.51 39.70 38.46
N GLN A 180 55.45 40.43 38.79
CA GLN A 180 55.48 41.41 39.89
C GLN A 180 55.66 40.72 41.25
N GLN A 181 54.96 39.61 41.51
CA GLN A 181 55.13 38.78 42.70
C GLN A 181 56.52 38.14 42.78
N ARG A 182 57.06 37.68 41.64
CA ARG A 182 58.44 37.20 41.54
C ARG A 182 59.42 38.31 41.94
N ASP A 183 59.28 39.50 41.37
CA ASP A 183 60.21 40.61 41.60
C ASP A 183 60.14 41.10 43.07
N GLU A 184 58.95 41.12 43.68
CA GLU A 184 58.77 41.41 45.12
C GLU A 184 59.35 40.32 46.04
N ALA A 185 59.17 39.03 45.70
CA ALA A 185 59.68 37.91 46.48
C ALA A 185 61.21 37.78 46.39
N VAL A 186 61.79 38.04 45.21
CA VAL A 186 63.24 38.06 44.98
C VAL A 186 63.90 39.27 45.67
N ALA A 187 63.21 40.40 45.81
CA ALA A 187 63.70 41.58 46.51
C ALA A 187 63.74 41.43 48.05
N LYS A 188 62.85 40.62 48.64
CA LYS A 188 62.76 40.40 50.10
C LYS A 188 63.77 39.38 50.66
N GLU A 189 64.44 38.57 49.84
CA GLU A 189 65.41 37.56 50.31
C GLU A 189 66.88 37.92 50.01
N THR A 190 67.77 37.66 50.99
CA THR A 190 69.22 37.97 50.93
C THR A 190 70.12 36.76 50.62
N ALA A 191 69.62 35.51 50.66
CA ALA A 191 70.43 34.30 50.45
C ALA A 191 70.42 33.83 48.96
N PRO A 192 71.59 33.62 48.32
CA PRO A 192 71.67 33.31 46.88
C PRO A 192 71.10 31.93 46.50
N SER A 193 71.20 30.93 47.37
CA SER A 193 70.69 29.56 47.12
C SER A 193 69.16 29.43 47.19
N LYS A 194 68.47 30.31 47.93
CA LYS A 194 67.01 30.36 47.99
C LYS A 194 66.41 31.26 46.91
N LYS A 195 67.11 32.35 46.54
CA LYS A 195 66.80 33.16 45.35
C LYS A 195 66.66 32.31 44.10
N GLN A 196 67.61 31.39 43.88
CA GLN A 196 67.62 30.51 42.72
C GLN A 196 66.43 29.52 42.70
N LYS A 197 66.08 28.94 43.87
CA LYS A 197 64.88 28.08 43.99
C LYS A 197 63.56 28.84 43.80
N LEU A 198 63.49 30.09 44.26
CA LEU A 198 62.33 30.96 44.06
C LEU A 198 62.18 31.38 42.60
N THR A 199 63.29 31.70 41.91
CA THR A 199 63.26 32.00 40.47
C THR A 199 62.82 30.77 39.66
N ASP A 200 63.34 29.59 39.95
CA ASP A 200 62.95 28.35 39.27
C ASP A 200 61.46 28.03 39.49
N LYS A 201 60.95 28.29 40.71
CA LYS A 201 59.52 28.12 41.03
C LYS A 201 58.64 29.06 40.21
N TYR A 202 58.94 30.36 40.18
CA TYR A 202 58.15 31.32 39.39
C TYR A 202 58.33 31.13 37.88
N GLU A 203 59.48 30.66 37.40
CA GLU A 203 59.66 30.25 36.00
C GLU A 203 58.79 29.04 35.65
N SER A 204 58.68 28.04 36.53
CA SER A 204 57.77 26.92 36.34
C SER A 204 56.29 27.36 36.31
N GLU A 205 55.91 28.35 37.13
CA GLU A 205 54.56 28.93 37.12
C GLU A 205 54.29 29.74 35.84
N LEU A 206 55.29 30.46 35.31
CA LEU A 206 55.20 31.17 34.02
C LEU A 206 55.07 30.20 32.83
N ILE A 207 55.79 29.07 32.88
CA ILE A 207 55.68 28.00 31.87
C ILE A 207 54.29 27.38 31.94
N ASN A 208 53.78 27.05 33.12
CA ASN A 208 52.43 26.51 33.30
C ASN A 208 51.34 27.48 32.82
N ALA A 209 51.45 28.78 33.10
CA ALA A 209 50.52 29.79 32.59
C ALA A 209 50.54 29.88 31.05
N SER A 210 51.72 29.72 30.45
CA SER A 210 51.87 29.71 28.99
C SER A 210 51.24 28.47 28.35
N ILE A 211 51.43 27.29 28.96
CA ILE A 211 50.81 26.03 28.56
C ILE A 211 49.28 26.12 28.67
N MET A 212 48.75 26.63 29.78
CA MET A 212 47.30 26.81 29.96
C MET A 212 46.69 27.75 28.92
N ARG A 213 47.42 28.79 28.48
CA ARG A 213 46.96 29.66 27.39
C ARG A 213 46.87 28.88 26.08
N ASP A 214 47.90 28.11 25.76
CA ASP A 214 47.95 27.38 24.50
C ASP A 214 46.89 26.27 24.46
N GLU A 215 46.61 25.61 25.58
CA GLU A 215 45.47 24.69 25.72
C GLU A 215 44.13 25.41 25.51
N LYS A 216 43.89 26.54 26.20
CA LYS A 216 42.65 27.33 26.01
C LYS A 216 42.46 27.85 24.59
N LEU A 217 43.54 28.23 23.90
CA LEU A 217 43.48 28.68 22.51
C LEU A 217 43.16 27.50 21.58
N LYS A 218 43.75 26.33 21.84
CA LYS A 218 43.49 25.12 21.06
C LYS A 218 42.05 24.64 21.23
N ASP A 219 41.54 24.63 22.46
CA ASP A 219 40.14 24.27 22.74
C ASP A 219 39.15 25.22 22.05
N LEU A 220 39.47 26.51 22.02
CA LEU A 220 38.66 27.51 21.31
C LEU A 220 38.68 27.26 19.79
N ASP A 221 39.86 26.96 19.23
CA ASP A 221 40.02 26.71 17.80
C ASP A 221 39.30 25.42 17.38
N ASP A 222 39.43 24.35 18.17
CA ASP A 222 38.71 23.09 17.97
C ASP A 222 37.19 23.29 18.06
N ALA A 223 36.70 24.14 18.98
CA ALA A 223 35.28 24.47 19.10
C ALA A 223 34.75 25.25 17.90
N VAL A 224 35.52 26.23 17.40
CA VAL A 224 35.16 27.02 16.20
C VAL A 224 35.15 26.14 14.96
N ASP A 225 36.14 25.26 14.80
CA ASP A 225 36.20 24.34 13.68
C ASP A 225 35.06 23.32 13.72
N MET A 226 34.69 22.83 14.90
CA MET A 226 33.49 22.00 15.08
C MET A 226 32.22 22.74 14.69
N ALA A 227 32.02 23.98 15.15
CA ALA A 227 30.85 24.79 14.81
C ALA A 227 30.75 25.08 13.31
N LYS A 228 31.87 25.43 12.67
CA LYS A 228 31.94 25.62 11.20
C LYS A 228 31.65 24.33 10.45
N LYS A 229 32.13 23.19 10.95
CA LYS A 229 31.85 21.89 10.36
C LYS A 229 30.37 21.53 10.45
N GLU A 230 29.73 21.75 11.60
CA GLU A 230 28.28 21.57 11.79
C GLU A 230 27.48 22.41 10.79
N LEU A 231 27.84 23.68 10.62
CA LEU A 231 27.19 24.59 9.67
C LEU A 231 27.41 24.18 8.20
N ARG A 232 28.61 23.72 7.84
CA ARG A 232 28.89 23.22 6.48
C ARG A 232 28.17 21.91 6.17
N GLU A 233 27.97 21.06 7.17
CA GLU A 233 27.24 19.81 7.03
C GLU A 233 25.75 20.04 6.76
N LEU A 234 25.15 21.12 7.30
CA LEU A 234 23.75 21.49 7.09
C LEU A 234 23.45 21.73 5.60
N LYS A 235 22.78 20.75 5.00
CA LYS A 235 22.29 20.78 3.62
C LYS A 235 20.84 20.29 3.53
N PRO A 236 20.05 20.79 2.58
CA PRO A 236 18.73 20.23 2.28
C PRO A 236 18.80 18.73 1.99
N MET A 237 17.72 18.00 2.32
CA MET A 237 17.58 16.54 2.16
C MET A 237 18.52 15.69 3.04
N GLN A 238 19.36 16.30 3.88
CA GLN A 238 20.16 15.56 4.85
C GLN A 238 19.27 15.04 5.99
N ILE A 239 19.55 13.81 6.42
CA ILE A 239 18.80 13.14 7.48
C ILE A 239 19.62 13.15 8.77
N ILE A 240 19.00 13.61 9.86
CA ILE A 240 19.62 13.80 11.17
C ILE A 240 18.87 13.01 12.24
N SER A 241 19.59 12.54 13.26
CA SER A 241 18.99 11.87 14.42
C SER A 241 18.25 12.87 15.31
N GLU A 242 17.36 12.38 16.17
CA GLU A 242 16.63 13.23 17.12
C GLU A 242 17.56 14.00 18.07
N THR A 243 18.63 13.37 18.56
CA THR A 243 19.63 14.03 19.41
C THR A 243 20.33 15.18 18.68
N LYS A 244 20.85 14.92 17.46
CA LYS A 244 21.51 15.94 16.64
C LYS A 244 20.55 17.06 16.26
N TYR A 245 19.27 16.75 16.03
CA TYR A 245 18.25 17.76 15.77
C TYR A 245 18.01 18.67 16.97
N GLN A 246 17.92 18.13 18.18
CA GLN A 246 17.77 18.93 19.40
C GLN A 246 18.97 19.87 19.60
N ASP A 247 20.19 19.36 19.44
CA ASP A 247 21.42 20.16 19.57
C ASP A 247 21.48 21.28 18.52
N LEU A 248 21.19 20.95 17.26
CA LEU A 248 21.20 21.92 16.16
C LEU A 248 20.04 22.93 16.26
N SER A 249 18.87 22.52 16.76
CA SER A 249 17.72 23.40 16.96
C SER A 249 17.99 24.43 18.06
N LEU A 250 18.67 24.04 19.15
CA LEU A 250 19.10 24.94 20.22
C LEU A 250 20.13 25.98 19.73
N LYS A 251 21.07 25.57 18.87
CA LYS A 251 22.14 26.45 18.36
C LYS A 251 21.70 27.31 17.16
N TYR A 252 20.98 26.71 16.23
CA TYR A 252 20.80 27.20 14.85
C TYR A 252 19.34 27.11 14.36
N GLY A 253 18.35 27.11 15.25
CA GLY A 253 16.94 26.91 14.88
C GLY A 253 16.35 27.92 13.88
N HIS A 254 17.00 29.06 13.66
CA HIS A 254 16.61 30.06 12.65
C HIS A 254 17.26 29.84 11.28
N LEU A 255 18.25 28.94 11.16
CA LEU A 255 19.00 28.71 9.92
C LEU A 255 18.39 27.62 9.04
N PHE A 256 17.65 26.67 9.63
CA PHE A 256 17.11 25.54 8.91
C PHE A 256 15.75 25.11 9.46
N GLU A 257 14.96 24.52 8.57
CA GLU A 257 13.74 23.81 8.93
C GLU A 257 13.97 22.31 8.76
N ALA A 258 13.51 21.52 9.73
CA ALA A 258 13.50 20.07 9.62
C ALA A 258 12.15 19.52 10.04
N SER A 259 11.67 18.56 9.26
CA SER A 259 10.41 17.89 9.48
C SER A 259 10.58 16.37 9.44
N ILE A 260 9.52 15.65 9.77
CA ILE A 260 9.56 14.20 9.94
C ILE A 260 8.30 13.54 9.36
N GLY A 261 8.41 12.26 9.01
CA GLY A 261 7.29 11.47 8.50
C GLY A 261 7.08 11.64 6.99
N ALA A 262 5.96 11.07 6.51
CA ALA A 262 5.57 11.18 5.11
C ALA A 262 5.13 12.60 4.70
N GLU A 263 4.80 13.46 5.66
CA GLU A 263 4.47 14.88 5.46
C GLU A 263 5.69 15.66 4.93
N ALA A 264 6.86 15.46 5.55
CA ALA A 264 8.12 16.02 5.09
C ALA A 264 8.46 15.60 3.64
N VAL A 265 8.28 14.30 3.36
CA VAL A 265 8.54 13.74 2.03
C VAL A 265 7.55 14.27 1.00
N HIS A 266 6.28 14.46 1.37
CA HIS A 266 5.27 15.05 0.49
C HIS A 266 5.63 16.49 0.11
N GLU A 267 6.06 17.30 1.09
CA GLU A 267 6.49 18.67 0.84
C GLU A 267 7.71 18.72 -0.09
N LEU A 268 8.73 17.90 0.18
CA LEU A 268 9.91 17.79 -0.67
C LEU A 268 9.54 17.39 -2.10
N LEU A 269 8.68 16.39 -2.28
CA LEU A 269 8.22 15.95 -3.60
C LEU A 269 7.37 17.01 -4.33
N THR A 270 6.72 17.91 -3.60
CA THR A 270 5.94 19.02 -4.17
C THR A 270 6.85 20.14 -4.69
N ARG A 271 8.00 20.37 -4.04
CA ARG A 271 9.01 21.37 -4.46
C ARG A 271 9.84 20.91 -5.67
N VAL A 272 9.83 19.62 -6.02
CA VAL A 272 10.64 19.09 -7.14
C VAL A 272 10.08 19.54 -8.49
N ASN A 273 10.87 20.32 -9.23
CA ASN A 273 10.64 20.59 -10.64
C ASN A 273 11.28 19.47 -11.51
N LEU A 274 10.45 18.70 -12.21
CA LEU A 274 10.91 17.59 -13.05
C LEU A 274 11.80 18.04 -14.21
N ASP A 275 11.61 19.24 -14.75
CA ASP A 275 12.38 19.73 -15.89
C ASP A 275 13.82 20.06 -15.49
N ALA A 276 13.98 20.84 -14.42
CA ALA A 276 15.28 21.15 -13.84
C ALA A 276 16.02 19.87 -13.41
N LEU A 277 15.30 18.95 -12.74
CA LEU A 277 15.86 17.69 -12.29
C LEU A 277 16.37 16.83 -13.46
N ILE A 278 15.65 16.77 -14.59
CA ILE A 278 16.11 16.03 -15.77
C ILE A 278 17.40 16.64 -16.31
N THR A 279 17.49 17.97 -16.42
CA THR A 279 18.70 18.63 -16.91
C THR A 279 19.90 18.42 -15.99
N GLU A 280 19.71 18.49 -14.67
CA GLU A 280 20.76 18.23 -13.68
C GLU A 280 21.30 16.79 -13.80
N ILE A 281 20.41 15.81 -13.89
CA ILE A 281 20.78 14.40 -13.98
C ILE A 281 21.50 14.10 -15.31
N GLU A 282 21.15 14.78 -16.41
CA GLU A 282 21.83 14.62 -17.69
C GLU A 282 23.27 15.14 -17.65
N VAL A 283 23.52 16.22 -16.91
CA VAL A 283 24.88 16.75 -16.65
C VAL A 283 25.66 15.80 -15.74
N GLU A 284 25.07 15.34 -14.63
CA GLU A 284 25.71 14.33 -13.75
C GLU A 284 26.06 13.05 -14.51
N MET A 285 25.25 12.63 -15.47
CA MET A 285 25.49 11.41 -16.23
C MET A 285 26.80 11.47 -17.05
N GLN A 286 27.29 12.65 -17.42
CA GLN A 286 28.53 12.82 -18.20
C GLN A 286 29.80 12.65 -17.36
N THR A 287 29.74 12.95 -16.06
CA THR A 287 30.92 12.98 -15.17
C THR A 287 31.13 11.67 -14.41
N VAL A 288 30.12 10.79 -14.39
CA VAL A 288 30.02 9.70 -13.42
C VAL A 288 30.60 8.37 -13.92
N SER A 289 31.23 7.64 -13.00
CA SER A 289 31.79 6.30 -13.21
C SER A 289 30.74 5.22 -13.54
N LYS A 290 31.16 4.11 -14.18
CA LYS A 290 30.28 3.03 -14.68
C LYS A 290 29.30 2.44 -13.65
N ASN A 291 29.67 2.34 -12.36
CA ASN A 291 28.80 1.74 -11.32
C ASN A 291 27.67 2.68 -10.88
N GLN A 292 27.96 3.97 -10.76
CA GLN A 292 26.96 4.98 -10.41
C GLN A 292 26.08 5.34 -11.62
N ALA A 293 26.61 5.21 -12.85
CA ALA A 293 25.87 5.43 -14.08
C ALA A 293 24.56 4.61 -14.15
N GLN A 294 24.55 3.35 -13.68
CA GLN A 294 23.31 2.55 -13.66
C GLN A 294 22.22 3.14 -12.75
N ARG A 295 22.57 3.70 -11.60
CA ARG A 295 21.62 4.35 -10.68
C ARG A 295 21.06 5.61 -11.31
N ILE A 296 21.93 6.45 -11.88
CA ILE A 296 21.58 7.71 -12.54
C ILE A 296 20.68 7.46 -13.76
N ILE A 297 20.97 6.45 -14.58
CA ILE A 297 20.12 6.06 -15.72
C ILE A 297 18.71 5.67 -15.26
N ARG A 298 18.59 4.90 -14.15
CA ARG A 298 17.27 4.54 -13.59
C ARG A 298 16.52 5.77 -13.07
N ARG A 299 17.24 6.71 -12.45
CA ARG A 299 16.71 8.00 -11.97
C ARG A 299 16.19 8.86 -13.13
N LEU A 300 17.01 9.05 -14.17
CA LEU A 300 16.65 9.78 -15.38
C LEU A 300 15.44 9.16 -16.09
N LYS A 301 15.42 7.83 -16.22
CA LYS A 301 14.31 7.10 -16.84
C LYS A 301 13.01 7.31 -16.07
N LEU A 302 13.05 7.31 -14.73
CA LEU A 302 11.88 7.58 -13.91
C LEU A 302 11.38 9.01 -14.09
N ALA A 303 12.27 10.01 -14.02
CA ALA A 303 11.91 11.41 -14.18
C ALA A 303 11.29 11.71 -15.57
N LYS A 304 11.91 11.20 -16.64
CA LYS A 304 11.37 11.29 -18.02
C LYS A 304 10.01 10.62 -18.15
N ASN A 305 9.80 9.46 -17.52
CA ASN A 305 8.51 8.77 -17.55
C ASN A 305 7.41 9.52 -16.79
N LEU A 306 7.72 10.14 -15.66
CA LEU A 306 6.76 10.96 -14.91
C LEU A 306 6.34 12.18 -15.72
N LYS A 307 7.31 12.89 -16.31
CA LYS A 307 7.05 14.02 -17.21
C LYS A 307 6.20 13.60 -18.40
N LYS A 308 6.58 12.53 -19.11
CA LYS A 308 5.85 12.05 -20.30
C LYS A 308 4.38 11.71 -20.03
N ASN A 309 4.08 11.20 -18.83
CA ASN A 309 2.72 10.81 -18.45
C ASN A 309 1.98 11.87 -17.61
N ASN A 310 2.55 13.07 -17.43
CA ASN A 310 2.01 14.14 -16.58
C ASN A 310 1.67 13.68 -15.14
N ILE A 311 2.50 12.80 -14.58
CA ILE A 311 2.30 12.29 -13.22
C ILE A 311 3.10 13.15 -12.24
N ARG A 312 2.41 13.71 -11.25
CA ARG A 312 3.05 14.49 -10.19
C ARG A 312 3.75 13.56 -9.18
N PRO A 313 5.02 13.81 -8.80
CA PRO A 313 5.73 12.99 -7.82
C PRO A 313 5.03 12.89 -6.45
N ASN A 314 4.35 13.95 -6.03
CA ASN A 314 3.64 14.01 -4.75
C ASN A 314 2.50 12.98 -4.63
N SER A 315 1.94 12.51 -5.75
CA SER A 315 0.87 11.49 -5.78
C SER A 315 1.33 10.11 -5.30
N MET A 316 2.63 9.91 -5.05
CA MET A 316 3.16 8.71 -4.37
C MET A 316 2.88 8.72 -2.86
N ILE A 317 2.54 9.89 -2.29
CA ILE A 317 2.06 10.05 -0.92
C ILE A 317 0.54 10.23 -0.97
N MET A 318 -0.16 9.47 -0.14
CA MET A 318 -1.61 9.46 -0.05
C MET A 318 -2.07 10.38 1.08
N THR A 319 -2.88 11.37 0.76
CA THR A 319 -3.70 12.11 1.73
C THR A 319 -5.07 11.44 1.91
N THR A 320 -5.53 10.74 0.88
CA THR A 320 -6.85 10.11 0.82
C THR A 320 -6.70 8.64 0.43
N VAL A 321 -7.38 7.74 1.15
CA VAL A 321 -7.35 6.29 0.90
C VAL A 321 -8.68 5.83 0.31
N PRO A 322 -8.70 5.17 -0.86
CA PRO A 322 -9.93 4.64 -1.42
C PRO A 322 -10.42 3.41 -0.64
N VAL A 323 -11.74 3.32 -0.47
CA VAL A 323 -12.43 2.20 0.15
C VAL A 323 -13.12 1.38 -0.93
N ILE A 324 -12.70 0.12 -1.06
CA ILE A 324 -13.27 -0.82 -2.03
C ILE A 324 -14.77 -1.06 -1.74
N PRO A 325 -15.62 -1.25 -2.77
CA PRO A 325 -17.04 -1.51 -2.59
C PRO A 325 -17.32 -2.70 -1.64
N PRO A 326 -18.36 -2.63 -0.79
CA PRO A 326 -18.59 -3.59 0.29
C PRO A 326 -18.88 -5.01 -0.18
N ASP A 327 -19.48 -5.19 -1.36
CA ASP A 327 -19.79 -6.51 -1.89
C ASP A 327 -18.53 -7.25 -2.39
N LEU A 328 -17.41 -6.54 -2.59
CA LEU A 328 -16.09 -7.13 -2.84
C LEU A 328 -15.37 -7.50 -1.53
N ARG A 329 -15.91 -7.08 -0.38
CA ARG A 329 -15.43 -7.40 0.99
C ARG A 329 -16.60 -7.81 1.90
N PRO A 330 -17.35 -8.86 1.54
CA PRO A 330 -18.63 -9.16 2.18
C PRO A 330 -18.49 -9.52 3.66
N MET A 331 -19.58 -9.30 4.39
CA MET A 331 -19.80 -9.81 5.74
C MET A 331 -21.05 -10.68 5.70
N VAL A 332 -20.87 -11.98 5.93
CA VAL A 332 -21.92 -12.98 5.76
C VAL A 332 -22.24 -13.59 7.13
N GLN A 333 -23.53 -13.74 7.41
CA GLN A 333 -23.99 -14.45 8.59
C GLN A 333 -23.89 -15.96 8.36
N LEU A 334 -23.28 -16.66 9.30
CA LEU A 334 -23.22 -18.12 9.32
C LEU A 334 -24.38 -18.69 10.14
N ASP A 335 -24.69 -19.97 9.88
CA ASP A 335 -25.64 -20.73 10.68
C ASP A 335 -25.17 -20.73 12.16
N GLY A 336 -26.07 -20.31 13.06
CA GLY A 336 -25.74 -20.08 14.48
C GLY A 336 -25.43 -18.63 14.86
N GLY A 337 -25.73 -17.66 13.99
CA GLY A 337 -25.73 -16.23 14.35
C GLY A 337 -24.35 -15.56 14.40
N ARG A 338 -23.29 -16.30 14.04
CA ARG A 338 -21.93 -15.74 13.92
C ARG A 338 -21.79 -15.00 12.58
N PHE A 339 -20.83 -14.10 12.50
CA PHE A 339 -20.51 -13.40 11.26
C PHE A 339 -19.11 -13.77 10.78
N ALA A 340 -18.99 -14.06 9.49
CA ALA A 340 -17.72 -14.15 8.78
C ALA A 340 -17.52 -12.86 7.98
N ALA A 341 -16.41 -12.17 8.21
CA ALA A 341 -16.06 -10.95 7.50
C ALA A 341 -14.76 -11.15 6.70
N SER A 342 -14.64 -10.44 5.58
CA SER A 342 -13.36 -10.32 4.86
C SER A 342 -12.31 -9.61 5.73
N ASP A 343 -11.06 -10.10 5.68
CA ASP A 343 -9.90 -9.53 6.37
C ASP A 343 -9.70 -8.03 6.08
N LEU A 344 -10.09 -7.58 4.88
CA LEU A 344 -10.02 -6.16 4.49
C LEU A 344 -10.82 -5.27 5.42
N ASN A 345 -11.97 -5.73 5.93
CA ASN A 345 -12.80 -4.92 6.83
C ASN A 345 -12.05 -4.61 8.13
N ASP A 346 -11.26 -5.56 8.63
CA ASP A 346 -10.43 -5.34 9.83
C ASP A 346 -9.26 -4.39 9.55
N LEU A 347 -8.65 -4.48 8.36
CA LEU A 347 -7.58 -3.57 7.94
C LEU A 347 -8.10 -2.13 7.80
N TYR A 348 -9.22 -1.93 7.11
CA TYR A 348 -9.87 -0.62 7.01
C TYR A 348 -10.29 -0.07 8.38
N ARG A 349 -10.87 -0.92 9.23
CA ARG A 349 -11.27 -0.54 10.59
C ARG A 349 -10.08 -0.04 11.42
N ARG A 350 -8.92 -0.68 11.29
CA ARG A 350 -7.69 -0.21 11.94
C ARG A 350 -7.27 1.16 11.43
N VAL A 351 -7.28 1.38 10.10
CA VAL A 351 -6.95 2.69 9.51
C VAL A 351 -7.89 3.78 10.04
N ILE A 352 -9.22 3.55 10.00
CA ILE A 352 -10.22 4.52 10.47
C ILE A 352 -10.03 4.82 11.96
N ASN A 353 -9.83 3.80 12.80
CA ASN A 353 -9.61 3.99 14.23
C ASN A 353 -8.37 4.85 14.54
N ARG A 354 -7.24 4.59 13.85
CA ARG A 354 -6.01 5.36 14.00
C ARG A 354 -6.17 6.79 13.50
N ASN A 355 -6.84 6.95 12.37
CA ASN A 355 -7.12 8.25 11.79
C ASN A 355 -8.00 9.11 12.70
N ASN A 356 -9.11 8.56 13.20
CA ASN A 356 -10.02 9.26 14.11
C ASN A 356 -9.34 9.60 15.45
N ARG A 357 -8.49 8.70 15.96
CA ARG A 357 -7.69 8.98 17.15
C ARG A 357 -6.71 10.13 16.90
N LEU A 358 -6.05 10.16 15.74
CA LEU A 358 -5.16 11.26 15.37
C LEU A 358 -5.92 12.59 15.22
N LYS A 359 -7.11 12.60 14.59
CA LYS A 359 -7.97 13.80 14.50
C LYS A 359 -8.28 14.35 15.91
N ARG A 360 -8.73 13.50 16.84
CA ARG A 360 -8.98 13.89 18.24
C ARG A 360 -7.74 14.39 18.97
N LEU A 361 -6.58 13.76 18.75
CA LEU A 361 -5.32 14.20 19.38
C LEU A 361 -4.87 15.58 18.88
N LYS A 362 -5.14 15.91 17.61
CA LYS A 362 -4.90 17.24 17.06
C LYS A 362 -5.85 18.28 17.66
N GLU A 363 -7.14 17.96 17.77
CA GLU A 363 -8.14 18.84 18.41
C GLU A 363 -7.80 19.16 19.87
N LEU A 364 -7.26 18.18 20.60
CA LEU A 364 -6.83 18.33 21.99
C LEU A 364 -5.43 18.96 22.14
N ASN A 365 -4.76 19.32 21.05
CA ASN A 365 -3.36 19.81 21.04
C ASN A 365 -2.41 18.93 21.87
N ALA A 366 -2.54 17.60 21.73
CA ALA A 366 -1.69 16.66 22.46
C ALA A 366 -0.20 16.86 22.13
N PRO A 367 0.73 16.55 23.06
CA PRO A 367 2.17 16.66 22.81
C PRO A 367 2.64 15.96 21.53
N GLU A 368 3.64 16.54 20.87
CA GLU A 368 4.11 16.10 19.55
C GLU A 368 4.55 14.62 19.54
N VAL A 369 5.16 14.13 20.63
CA VAL A 369 5.57 12.73 20.76
C VAL A 369 4.39 11.76 20.60
N ILE A 370 3.24 12.08 21.18
CA ILE A 370 2.03 11.25 21.08
C ILE A 370 1.46 11.33 19.66
N GLN A 371 1.44 12.53 19.06
CA GLN A 371 1.00 12.70 17.68
C GLN A 371 1.88 11.95 16.69
N ARG A 372 3.22 11.99 16.84
CA ARG A 372 4.20 11.26 16.02
C ARG A 372 3.98 9.75 16.11
N ASN A 373 3.76 9.22 17.32
CA ASN A 373 3.48 7.79 17.47
C ASN A 373 2.17 7.39 16.79
N GLU A 374 1.11 8.19 16.89
CA GLU A 374 -0.16 7.88 16.21
C GLU A 374 -0.05 8.04 14.68
N LYS A 375 0.69 9.04 14.17
CA LYS A 375 1.03 9.16 12.74
C LYS A 375 1.82 7.93 12.24
N ARG A 376 2.80 7.45 13.01
CA ARG A 376 3.55 6.20 12.72
C ARG A 376 2.61 5.00 12.66
N MET A 377 1.70 4.86 13.63
CA MET A 377 0.72 3.75 13.63
C MET A 377 -0.27 3.84 12.48
N LEU A 378 -0.64 5.06 12.05
CA LEU A 378 -1.49 5.27 10.87
C LEU A 378 -0.78 4.82 9.59
N GLN A 379 0.50 5.19 9.41
CA GLN A 379 1.33 4.70 8.30
C GLN A 379 1.38 3.18 8.28
N GLU A 380 1.65 2.54 9.44
CA GLU A 380 1.69 1.08 9.56
C GLU A 380 0.33 0.42 9.24
N ALA A 381 -0.79 1.06 9.57
CA ALA A 381 -2.12 0.54 9.28
C ALA A 381 -2.43 0.58 7.77
N VAL A 382 -2.05 1.66 7.08
CA VAL A 382 -2.23 1.79 5.62
C VAL A 382 -1.27 0.86 4.87
N ASP A 383 -0.04 0.71 5.35
CA ASP A 383 0.91 -0.27 4.81
C ASP A 383 0.31 -1.68 4.85
N ALA A 384 -0.28 -2.08 5.98
CA ALA A 384 -0.90 -3.39 6.14
C ALA A 384 -2.17 -3.57 5.28
N LEU A 385 -2.93 -2.49 5.05
CA LEU A 385 -4.08 -2.51 4.15
C LEU A 385 -3.67 -2.79 2.70
N ILE A 386 -2.61 -2.12 2.23
CA ILE A 386 -2.13 -2.22 0.85
C ILE A 386 -1.35 -3.52 0.64
N ASP A 387 -0.30 -3.75 1.44
CA ASP A 387 0.59 -4.91 1.32
C ASP A 387 1.14 -5.32 2.71
N ASN A 388 0.40 -6.19 3.40
CA ASN A 388 0.74 -6.65 4.76
C ASN A 388 2.05 -7.47 4.79
N GLY A 389 2.36 -8.16 3.69
CA GLY A 389 3.56 -9.00 3.58
C GLY A 389 4.85 -8.22 3.28
N ALA A 390 4.75 -6.99 2.81
CA ALA A 390 5.92 -6.19 2.42
C ALA A 390 6.82 -5.78 3.60
N ARG A 391 6.36 -5.93 4.85
CA ARG A 391 7.13 -5.64 6.07
C ARG A 391 7.57 -6.92 6.77
N HIS A 392 8.83 -7.32 6.56
CA HIS A 392 9.44 -8.42 7.30
C HIS A 392 9.38 -8.17 8.83
N GLY A 393 8.82 -9.13 9.57
CA GLY A 393 8.80 -9.16 11.04
C GLY A 393 7.66 -8.39 11.73
N LYS A 394 6.91 -7.53 11.02
CA LYS A 394 5.78 -6.74 11.57
C LYS A 394 4.50 -6.93 10.76
N THR A 395 4.09 -8.18 10.56
CA THR A 395 2.84 -8.49 9.86
C THR A 395 1.65 -8.38 10.81
N VAL A 396 0.56 -7.81 10.31
CA VAL A 396 -0.69 -7.74 11.06
C VAL A 396 -1.36 -9.11 11.04
N THR A 397 -1.57 -9.66 12.24
CA THR A 397 -2.29 -10.93 12.45
C THR A 397 -3.73 -10.69 12.92
N ALA A 398 -4.57 -11.69 12.67
CA ALA A 398 -5.95 -11.73 13.12
C ALA A 398 -6.02 -11.70 14.66
N ALA A 399 -6.98 -10.95 15.21
CA ALA A 399 -7.18 -10.84 16.65
C ALA A 399 -7.92 -12.05 17.24
N THR A 400 -8.66 -12.79 16.42
CA THR A 400 -9.50 -13.92 16.83
C THR A 400 -8.96 -15.24 16.30
N GLY A 401 -8.62 -16.17 17.21
CA GLY A 401 -8.24 -17.55 16.89
C GLY A 401 -6.74 -17.75 16.62
N GLN A 402 -6.41 -18.50 15.57
CA GLN A 402 -5.03 -18.78 15.14
C GLN A 402 -4.35 -17.50 14.63
N LYS A 403 -3.04 -17.35 14.92
CA LYS A 403 -2.19 -16.24 14.44
C LYS A 403 -1.98 -16.31 12.91
N ARG A 404 -3.06 -16.14 12.15
CA ARG A 404 -3.03 -16.03 10.69
C ARG A 404 -2.75 -14.59 10.30
N MET A 405 -1.90 -14.40 9.28
CA MET A 405 -1.72 -13.10 8.63
C MET A 405 -3.01 -12.69 7.92
N LEU A 406 -3.43 -11.43 8.10
CA LEU A 406 -4.56 -10.87 7.36
C LEU A 406 -4.18 -10.66 5.90
N LYS A 407 -5.09 -11.00 4.98
CA LYS A 407 -4.91 -10.77 3.54
C LYS A 407 -5.12 -9.30 3.20
N SER A 408 -4.12 -8.70 2.55
CA SER A 408 -4.14 -7.31 2.07
C SER A 408 -4.73 -7.18 0.66
N LEU A 409 -4.88 -5.94 0.18
CA LEU A 409 -5.30 -5.67 -1.20
C LEU A 409 -4.34 -6.27 -2.23
N ALA A 410 -3.03 -6.21 -1.98
CA ALA A 410 -2.02 -6.82 -2.83
C ALA A 410 -2.14 -8.36 -2.88
N ASP A 411 -2.44 -9.00 -1.74
CA ASP A 411 -2.60 -10.45 -1.66
C ASP A 411 -3.82 -10.96 -2.44
N MET A 412 -4.85 -10.12 -2.60
CA MET A 412 -5.98 -10.45 -3.47
C MET A 412 -5.60 -10.50 -4.96
N LEU A 413 -4.51 -9.84 -5.36
CA LEU A 413 -4.05 -9.81 -6.74
C LEU A 413 -2.96 -10.86 -7.01
N LYS A 414 -2.08 -11.11 -6.04
CA LYS A 414 -0.89 -11.96 -6.18
C LYS A 414 -1.17 -13.45 -5.89
N GLY A 415 -0.30 -14.32 -6.39
CA GLY A 415 -0.29 -15.75 -6.05
C GLY A 415 -1.28 -16.63 -6.83
N LYS A 416 -1.28 -17.94 -6.55
CA LYS A 416 -2.14 -18.93 -7.22
C LYS A 416 -3.63 -18.70 -6.93
N GLN A 417 -3.94 -18.25 -5.71
CA GLN A 417 -5.30 -17.91 -5.25
C GLN A 417 -5.64 -16.42 -5.47
N GLY A 418 -4.79 -15.70 -6.20
CA GLY A 418 -5.03 -14.29 -6.55
C GLY A 418 -6.02 -14.15 -7.71
N ARG A 419 -6.66 -12.99 -7.80
CA ARG A 419 -7.74 -12.69 -8.75
C ARG A 419 -7.33 -12.92 -10.20
N PHE A 420 -6.10 -12.59 -10.59
CA PHE A 420 -5.63 -12.80 -11.95
C PHE A 420 -5.57 -14.28 -12.34
N ARG A 421 -4.98 -15.14 -11.49
CA ARG A 421 -4.79 -16.56 -11.82
C ARG A 421 -6.04 -17.39 -11.59
N GLN A 422 -6.75 -17.15 -10.49
CA GLN A 422 -7.88 -17.99 -10.08
C GLN A 422 -9.22 -17.55 -10.67
N ASN A 423 -9.41 -16.26 -10.94
CA ASN A 423 -10.72 -15.72 -11.34
C ASN A 423 -10.74 -15.11 -12.74
N LEU A 424 -9.59 -14.72 -13.31
CA LEU A 424 -9.53 -14.18 -14.67
C LEU A 424 -9.06 -15.23 -15.68
N LEU A 425 -7.93 -15.89 -15.44
CA LEU A 425 -7.38 -16.91 -16.34
C LEU A 425 -8.13 -18.24 -16.30
N GLY A 426 -8.71 -18.59 -15.14
CA GLY A 426 -9.59 -19.74 -14.97
C GLY A 426 -10.88 -19.28 -14.30
N LYS A 427 -12.01 -19.85 -14.70
CA LYS A 427 -13.30 -19.64 -14.04
C LYS A 427 -14.03 -20.96 -13.95
N ARG A 428 -14.92 -21.07 -12.95
CA ARG A 428 -15.94 -22.10 -12.97
C ARG A 428 -16.92 -21.75 -14.08
N VAL A 429 -17.34 -22.76 -14.83
CA VAL A 429 -18.22 -22.62 -15.98
C VAL A 429 -19.50 -23.41 -15.70
N ASP A 430 -20.63 -22.83 -16.09
CA ASP A 430 -21.91 -23.54 -16.12
C ASP A 430 -21.90 -24.59 -17.24
N TYR A 431 -22.88 -25.50 -17.25
CA TYR A 431 -22.97 -26.60 -18.23
C TYR A 431 -21.71 -27.49 -18.28
N SER A 432 -21.18 -27.81 -17.10
CA SER A 432 -20.05 -28.74 -16.94
C SER A 432 -20.42 -29.87 -15.97
N GLY A 433 -19.81 -31.04 -16.17
CA GLY A 433 -19.98 -32.23 -15.34
C GLY A 433 -18.65 -32.77 -14.86
N ARG A 434 -18.67 -33.80 -14.01
CA ARG A 434 -17.48 -34.62 -13.74
C ARG A 434 -17.93 -36.02 -13.34
N SER A 435 -17.31 -37.04 -13.92
CA SER A 435 -17.50 -38.41 -13.46
C SER A 435 -16.24 -39.25 -13.66
N VAL A 436 -16.24 -40.43 -13.05
CA VAL A 436 -15.23 -41.47 -13.24
C VAL A 436 -15.31 -41.98 -14.68
N ILE A 437 -14.15 -42.24 -15.28
CA ILE A 437 -14.07 -42.83 -16.61
C ILE A 437 -13.94 -44.35 -16.55
N VAL A 438 -14.54 -45.01 -17.55
CA VAL A 438 -14.42 -46.44 -17.80
C VAL A 438 -14.12 -46.66 -19.29
N VAL A 439 -13.53 -47.81 -19.59
CA VAL A 439 -13.16 -48.14 -20.97
C VAL A 439 -14.41 -48.46 -21.80
N GLY A 440 -14.55 -47.84 -22.98
CA GLY A 440 -15.63 -48.08 -23.93
C GLY A 440 -15.12 -48.65 -25.25
N PRO A 441 -14.78 -49.95 -25.33
CA PRO A 441 -14.14 -50.53 -26.52
C PRO A 441 -15.06 -50.57 -27.76
N HIS A 442 -16.38 -50.46 -27.57
CA HIS A 442 -17.37 -50.48 -28.65
C HIS A 442 -17.66 -49.10 -29.27
N LEU A 443 -17.10 -48.04 -28.69
CA LEU A 443 -17.30 -46.68 -29.19
C LEU A 443 -16.44 -46.45 -30.44
N LYS A 444 -16.89 -45.56 -31.33
CA LYS A 444 -16.03 -45.02 -32.40
C LYS A 444 -15.06 -43.99 -31.83
N LEU A 445 -13.98 -43.70 -32.54
CA LEU A 445 -12.95 -42.74 -32.09
C LEU A 445 -13.52 -41.35 -31.78
N ASN A 446 -14.56 -40.92 -32.50
CA ASN A 446 -15.23 -39.64 -32.32
C ASN A 446 -16.36 -39.66 -31.28
N GLN A 447 -16.60 -40.79 -30.60
CA GLN A 447 -17.72 -40.98 -29.67
C GLN A 447 -17.25 -41.11 -28.22
N CYS A 448 -18.10 -40.67 -27.30
CA CYS A 448 -17.96 -40.94 -25.88
C CYS A 448 -19.30 -41.43 -25.32
N GLY A 449 -19.27 -42.31 -24.31
CA GLY A 449 -20.49 -42.71 -23.61
C GLY A 449 -20.77 -41.74 -22.46
N LEU A 450 -21.91 -41.06 -22.51
CA LEU A 450 -22.32 -40.09 -21.50
C LEU A 450 -23.52 -40.62 -20.70
N PRO A 451 -23.46 -40.66 -19.36
CA PRO A 451 -24.57 -41.08 -18.52
C PRO A 451 -25.84 -40.27 -18.79
N LYS A 452 -26.97 -40.94 -19.00
CA LYS A 452 -28.28 -40.30 -19.26
C LYS A 452 -28.62 -39.17 -18.29
N ARG A 453 -28.42 -39.37 -16.99
CA ARG A 453 -28.69 -38.34 -15.96
C ARG A 453 -27.77 -37.13 -16.07
N MET A 454 -26.50 -37.35 -16.41
CA MET A 454 -25.54 -36.26 -16.61
C MET A 454 -25.88 -35.47 -17.87
N ALA A 455 -26.17 -36.16 -18.97
CA ALA A 455 -26.61 -35.55 -20.21
C ALA A 455 -27.88 -34.70 -20.00
N LEU A 456 -28.87 -35.22 -19.25
CA LEU A 456 -30.11 -34.49 -18.97
C LEU A 456 -29.87 -33.15 -18.28
N GLU A 457 -28.93 -33.06 -17.32
CA GLU A 457 -28.59 -31.80 -16.66
C GLU A 457 -27.82 -30.84 -17.57
N LEU A 458 -26.85 -31.35 -18.33
CA LEU A 458 -26.06 -30.53 -19.26
C LEU A 458 -26.93 -29.92 -20.36
N PHE A 459 -27.87 -30.69 -20.90
CA PHE A 459 -28.74 -30.29 -22.00
C PHE A 459 -30.11 -29.78 -21.53
N ARG A 460 -30.32 -29.58 -20.22
CA ARG A 460 -31.61 -29.21 -19.63
C ARG A 460 -32.32 -28.05 -20.35
N PRO A 461 -31.66 -26.92 -20.72
CA PRO A 461 -32.33 -25.83 -21.43
C PRO A 461 -32.85 -26.23 -22.82
N PHE A 462 -32.10 -27.07 -23.54
CA PHE A 462 -32.46 -27.54 -24.88
C PHE A 462 -33.64 -28.52 -24.84
N VAL A 463 -33.65 -29.41 -23.85
CA VAL A 463 -34.77 -30.32 -23.59
C VAL A 463 -36.04 -29.53 -23.27
N ILE A 464 -35.97 -28.52 -22.41
CA ILE A 464 -37.12 -27.63 -22.11
C ILE A 464 -37.63 -26.95 -23.38
N SER A 465 -36.73 -26.44 -24.23
CA SER A 465 -37.12 -25.80 -25.49
C SER A 465 -37.88 -26.75 -26.40
N LYS A 466 -37.41 -27.99 -26.56
CA LYS A 466 -38.05 -29.01 -27.39
C LYS A 466 -39.37 -29.52 -26.83
N LEU A 467 -39.49 -29.62 -25.50
CA LEU A 467 -40.76 -29.98 -24.84
C LEU A 467 -41.86 -28.94 -25.06
N ILE A 468 -41.49 -27.66 -25.10
CA ILE A 468 -42.44 -26.57 -25.40
C ILE A 468 -42.81 -26.57 -26.89
N GLU A 469 -41.82 -26.76 -27.76
CA GLU A 469 -42.02 -26.81 -29.22
C GLU A 469 -42.88 -28.00 -29.65
N GLY A 470 -42.75 -29.15 -28.98
CA GLY A 470 -43.58 -30.33 -29.18
C GLY A 470 -44.93 -30.30 -28.45
N GLU A 471 -45.34 -29.14 -27.90
CA GLU A 471 -46.61 -28.93 -27.19
C GLU A 471 -46.88 -29.87 -25.99
N PHE A 472 -45.86 -30.60 -25.51
CA PHE A 472 -45.98 -31.42 -24.31
C PHE A 472 -46.19 -30.58 -23.06
N VAL A 473 -45.67 -29.34 -23.07
CA VAL A 473 -45.67 -28.44 -21.92
C VAL A 473 -45.80 -26.98 -22.35
N TYR A 474 -46.67 -26.21 -21.66
CA TYR A 474 -46.92 -24.81 -21.99
C TYR A 474 -45.97 -23.78 -21.33
N ASN A 475 -45.28 -24.15 -20.25
CA ASN A 475 -44.39 -23.23 -19.54
C ASN A 475 -43.12 -23.90 -18.99
N VAL A 476 -42.07 -23.10 -18.77
CA VAL A 476 -40.75 -23.56 -18.29
C VAL A 476 -40.82 -24.22 -16.90
N ARG A 477 -41.72 -23.75 -16.01
CA ARG A 477 -41.85 -24.33 -14.65
C ARG A 477 -42.45 -25.73 -14.69
N SER A 478 -43.49 -25.93 -15.50
CA SER A 478 -44.07 -27.25 -15.75
C SER A 478 -43.09 -28.14 -16.47
N ALA A 479 -42.20 -27.59 -17.32
CA ALA A 479 -41.20 -28.38 -18.03
C ALA A 479 -40.18 -28.97 -17.04
N ASN A 480 -39.73 -28.19 -16.05
CA ASN A 480 -38.89 -28.71 -14.98
C ASN A 480 -39.57 -29.84 -14.20
N ARG A 481 -40.84 -29.68 -13.83
CA ARG A 481 -41.60 -30.74 -13.14
C ARG A 481 -41.79 -31.98 -14.03
N PHE A 482 -41.99 -31.79 -15.34
CA PHE A 482 -42.12 -32.86 -16.32
C PHE A 482 -40.81 -33.65 -16.45
N ILE A 483 -39.68 -32.96 -16.52
CA ILE A 483 -38.34 -33.58 -16.52
C ILE A 483 -38.08 -34.36 -15.22
N GLU A 484 -38.43 -33.79 -14.07
CA GLU A 484 -38.30 -34.47 -12.76
C GLU A 484 -39.15 -35.73 -12.65
N SER A 485 -40.30 -35.79 -13.34
CA SER A 485 -41.15 -36.98 -13.36
C SER A 485 -40.59 -38.14 -14.20
N GLY A 486 -39.51 -37.92 -14.96
CA GLY A 486 -38.74 -38.98 -15.62
C GLY A 486 -39.48 -39.70 -16.76
N ARG A 487 -40.41 -39.02 -17.45
CA ARG A 487 -41.18 -39.63 -18.54
C ARG A 487 -40.32 -40.00 -19.76
N ALA A 488 -40.82 -40.94 -20.56
CA ALA A 488 -40.12 -41.52 -21.71
C ALA A 488 -39.75 -40.47 -22.77
N GLU A 489 -40.68 -39.54 -23.04
CA GLU A 489 -40.55 -38.52 -24.10
C GLU A 489 -39.35 -37.61 -23.88
N VAL A 490 -38.95 -37.41 -22.61
CA VAL A 490 -37.76 -36.62 -22.25
C VAL A 490 -36.48 -37.29 -22.76
N TRP A 491 -36.43 -38.62 -22.70
CA TRP A 491 -35.27 -39.40 -23.13
C TRP A 491 -35.16 -39.45 -24.66
N ASP A 492 -36.29 -39.55 -25.36
CA ASP A 492 -36.33 -39.51 -26.82
C ASP A 492 -35.82 -38.17 -27.36
N ILE A 493 -36.32 -37.07 -26.77
CA ILE A 493 -35.86 -35.71 -27.10
C ILE A 493 -34.36 -35.54 -26.79
N LEU A 494 -33.90 -36.07 -25.65
CA LEU A 494 -32.49 -36.00 -25.28
C LEU A 494 -31.61 -36.75 -26.29
N GLU A 495 -32.04 -37.93 -26.76
CA GLU A 495 -31.30 -38.70 -27.76
C GLU A 495 -31.15 -37.91 -29.07
N ASP A 496 -32.24 -37.29 -29.56
CA ASP A 496 -32.21 -36.48 -30.77
C ASP A 496 -31.27 -35.27 -30.67
N ILE A 497 -31.26 -34.60 -29.51
CA ILE A 497 -30.33 -33.49 -29.25
C ILE A 497 -28.88 -33.99 -29.27
N THR A 498 -28.61 -35.12 -28.60
CA THR A 498 -27.24 -35.63 -28.48
C THR A 498 -26.61 -36.03 -29.81
N ARG A 499 -27.40 -36.51 -30.78
CA ARG A 499 -26.92 -36.93 -32.10
C ARG A 499 -26.23 -35.82 -32.89
N THR A 500 -26.67 -34.58 -32.75
CA THR A 500 -26.11 -33.43 -33.51
C THR A 500 -25.08 -32.62 -32.71
N SER A 501 -25.08 -32.80 -31.39
CA SER A 501 -24.21 -32.06 -30.48
C SER A 501 -22.84 -32.72 -30.28
N HIS A 502 -21.87 -31.92 -29.83
CA HIS A 502 -20.57 -32.41 -29.36
C HIS A 502 -20.33 -31.93 -27.94
N VAL A 503 -19.67 -32.76 -27.14
CA VAL A 503 -19.23 -32.44 -25.77
C VAL A 503 -17.71 -32.42 -25.72
N LEU A 504 -17.15 -31.59 -24.84
CA LEU A 504 -15.71 -31.56 -24.59
C LEU A 504 -15.40 -32.41 -23.36
N LEU A 505 -14.46 -33.34 -23.48
CA LEU A 505 -13.93 -34.08 -22.34
C LEU A 505 -12.55 -33.55 -22.00
N ASN A 506 -12.30 -33.34 -20.70
CA ASN A 506 -11.02 -32.86 -20.19
C ASN A 506 -10.54 -33.71 -19.00
N ARG A 507 -9.26 -34.11 -19.02
CA ARG A 507 -8.58 -34.70 -17.86
C ARG A 507 -7.51 -33.74 -17.33
N ALA A 508 -7.58 -33.45 -16.04
CA ALA A 508 -6.55 -32.66 -15.37
C ALA A 508 -5.39 -33.57 -14.89
N PRO A 509 -4.12 -33.16 -15.02
CA PRO A 509 -3.64 -31.88 -15.56
C PRO A 509 -3.61 -31.84 -17.10
N THR A 510 -4.09 -30.74 -17.69
CA THR A 510 -4.05 -30.52 -19.14
C THR A 510 -2.65 -30.03 -19.57
N LEU A 511 -1.78 -30.96 -20.00
CA LEU A 511 -0.39 -30.65 -20.36
C LEU A 511 -0.23 -30.04 -21.76
N HIS A 512 -1.11 -30.43 -22.69
CA HIS A 512 -1.10 -30.00 -24.08
C HIS A 512 -2.53 -29.95 -24.63
N ARG A 513 -2.70 -29.41 -25.84
CA ARG A 513 -4.03 -29.22 -26.46
C ARG A 513 -4.90 -30.48 -26.49
N LEU A 514 -4.30 -31.67 -26.67
CA LEU A 514 -5.04 -32.94 -26.76
C LEU A 514 -5.58 -33.44 -25.41
N GLY A 515 -5.30 -32.73 -24.30
CA GLY A 515 -5.92 -32.99 -23.01
C GLY A 515 -7.37 -32.48 -22.93
N ILE A 516 -7.85 -31.80 -23.98
CA ILE A 516 -9.26 -31.48 -24.21
C ILE A 516 -9.61 -31.93 -25.63
N GLN A 517 -10.59 -32.81 -25.78
CA GLN A 517 -11.06 -33.25 -27.10
C GLN A 517 -12.58 -33.26 -27.16
N ALA A 518 -13.12 -33.06 -28.36
CA ALA A 518 -14.54 -33.09 -28.63
C ALA A 518 -14.99 -34.50 -29.03
N PHE A 519 -16.11 -34.94 -28.48
CA PHE A 519 -16.73 -36.22 -28.79
C PHE A 519 -18.23 -36.06 -29.00
N GLN A 520 -18.80 -36.92 -29.83
CA GLN A 520 -20.24 -37.08 -29.96
C GLN A 520 -20.74 -37.95 -28.80
N PRO A 521 -21.66 -37.44 -27.95
CA PRO A 521 -22.16 -38.20 -26.81
C PRO A 521 -23.13 -39.29 -27.27
N VAL A 522 -22.89 -40.52 -26.82
CA VAL A 522 -23.82 -41.65 -26.91
C VAL A 522 -24.38 -41.88 -25.52
N LEU A 523 -25.72 -41.86 -25.40
CA LEU A 523 -26.38 -42.03 -24.11
C LEU A 523 -26.20 -43.46 -23.60
N ILE A 524 -25.64 -43.59 -22.39
CA ILE A 524 -25.43 -44.88 -21.72
C ILE A 524 -26.16 -44.94 -20.38
N GLU A 525 -26.51 -46.16 -19.99
CA GLU A 525 -26.97 -46.45 -18.63
C GLU A 525 -25.79 -46.44 -17.64
N GLY A 526 -26.07 -46.09 -16.38
CA GLY A 526 -25.07 -46.01 -15.32
C GLY A 526 -24.63 -44.57 -15.01
N LYS A 527 -23.44 -44.44 -14.41
CA LYS A 527 -22.91 -43.16 -13.90
C LYS A 527 -21.50 -42.80 -14.40
N ALA A 528 -20.77 -43.76 -14.94
CA ALA A 528 -19.39 -43.56 -15.41
C ALA A 528 -19.38 -43.12 -16.88
N ILE A 529 -18.42 -42.26 -17.25
CA ILE A 529 -18.22 -41.83 -18.64
C ILE A 529 -17.42 -42.92 -19.36
N GLN A 530 -17.86 -43.35 -20.53
CA GLN A 530 -17.08 -44.28 -21.36
C GLN A 530 -16.20 -43.51 -22.34
N ILE A 531 -14.92 -43.85 -22.39
CA ILE A 531 -13.96 -43.25 -23.32
C ILE A 531 -13.35 -44.29 -24.25
N HIS A 532 -12.99 -43.84 -25.45
CA HIS A 532 -12.32 -44.69 -26.43
C HIS A 532 -10.88 -45.02 -25.99
N PRO A 533 -10.43 -46.29 -26.04
CA PRO A 533 -9.10 -46.67 -25.55
C PRO A 533 -7.93 -45.91 -26.21
N LEU A 534 -8.05 -45.60 -27.50
CA LEU A 534 -6.97 -44.90 -28.25
C LEU A 534 -6.73 -43.46 -27.80
N VAL A 535 -7.72 -42.79 -27.19
CA VAL A 535 -7.52 -41.40 -26.71
C VAL A 535 -6.88 -41.35 -25.33
N CYS A 536 -6.81 -42.48 -24.61
CA CYS A 536 -6.23 -42.56 -23.26
C CYS A 536 -4.77 -42.10 -23.23
N THR A 537 -3.99 -42.39 -24.27
CA THR A 537 -2.59 -41.95 -24.36
C THR A 537 -2.46 -40.42 -24.38
N ALA A 538 -3.34 -39.74 -25.13
CA ALA A 538 -3.37 -38.29 -25.18
C ALA A 538 -3.84 -37.66 -23.86
N PHE A 539 -4.83 -38.25 -23.19
CA PHE A 539 -5.26 -37.76 -21.87
C PHE A 539 -4.33 -38.21 -20.73
N ASN A 540 -3.37 -39.09 -21.02
CA ASN A 540 -2.61 -39.86 -20.05
C ASN A 540 -3.53 -40.52 -18.99
N ALA A 541 -4.68 -41.03 -19.46
CA ALA A 541 -5.76 -41.54 -18.62
C ALA A 541 -5.64 -43.04 -18.41
N ASP A 542 -5.82 -43.47 -17.17
CA ASP A 542 -6.01 -44.86 -16.79
C ASP A 542 -7.42 -45.06 -16.20
N PHE A 543 -7.71 -46.26 -15.69
CA PHE A 543 -9.05 -46.65 -15.23
C PHE A 543 -9.05 -47.11 -13.76
N ASP A 544 -8.14 -46.58 -12.94
CA ASP A 544 -8.00 -46.91 -11.52
C ASP A 544 -8.86 -46.04 -10.58
N GLY A 545 -9.68 -45.15 -11.15
CA GLY A 545 -10.47 -44.15 -10.41
C GLY A 545 -10.39 -42.74 -11.01
N ASP A 546 -9.60 -42.58 -12.07
CA ASP A 546 -9.51 -41.38 -12.89
C ASP A 546 -10.87 -40.75 -13.22
N GLN A 547 -10.89 -39.41 -13.21
CA GLN A 547 -12.08 -38.62 -13.49
C GLN A 547 -11.85 -37.65 -14.65
N MET A 548 -12.88 -37.48 -15.49
CA MET A 548 -12.91 -36.46 -16.53
C MET A 548 -14.05 -35.48 -16.28
N ALA A 549 -13.79 -34.22 -16.65
CA ALA A 549 -14.75 -33.12 -16.63
C ALA A 549 -15.39 -32.95 -18.01
#